data_AF-A0A940U2G8-F1
#
_entry.id   AF-A0A940U2G8-F1
#
_cell.length_a   1.000
_cell.length_b   1.000
_cell.length_c   1.000
_cell.angle_alpha   90.00
_cell.angle_beta   90.00
_cell.angle_gamma   90.00
#
_symmetry.space_group_name_H-M   'P 1'
#
loop_
_entity.id
_entity.type
_entity.pdbx_description
1 polymer ?
#
loop_
_entity_poly.entity_id
_entity_poly.type
_entity_poly.pdbx_seq_one_letter_code
_entity_poly.pdbx_strand_id
1 'polypeptide(L)'
;MNLTNLGYSRVVGKLAEISPRLLALGGGGYDLYKTARNWTLAWAVLNGLEPRDEFAGVVGGMMFGPETDAGEIYDKKFVTGGRAKEQIRQEVDRVLAAIKNTVFPIHRI
;
A
#
# COMPACT_ATOMS: atom_id res chain seq x y z
N MET A 1 -10.03 -3.49 5.51
CA MET A 1 -8.79 -2.98 6.14
C MET A 1 -8.69 -1.50 5.85
N ASN A 2 -8.24 -0.68 6.81
CA ASN A 2 -8.08 0.76 6.61
C ASN A 2 -6.61 1.07 6.27
N LEU A 3 -6.24 0.77 5.02
CA LEU A 3 -4.91 1.01 4.47
C LEU A 3 -4.99 2.01 3.32
N THR A 4 -3.89 2.70 3.09
CA THR A 4 -3.73 3.65 1.98
C THR A 4 -2.71 3.13 0.98
N ASN A 5 -2.80 3.63 -0.24
CA ASN A 5 -1.83 3.33 -1.29
C ASN A 5 -0.40 3.77 -0.92
N LEU A 6 -0.22 4.72 0.00
CA LEU A 6 1.09 5.09 0.57
C LEU A 6 1.74 3.92 1.33
N GLY A 7 0.96 3.23 2.17
CA GLY A 7 1.44 2.06 2.91
C GLY A 7 1.73 0.89 1.99
N TYR A 8 0.87 0.70 0.98
CA TYR A 8 1.05 -0.31 -0.06
C TYR A 8 2.34 -0.09 -0.86
N SER A 9 2.56 1.11 -1.42
CA SER A 9 3.77 1.45 -2.18
C SER A 9 5.05 1.28 -1.38
N ARG A 10 5.02 1.61 -0.07
CA ARG A 10 6.17 1.40 0.83
C ARG A 10 6.51 -0.08 0.98
N VAL A 11 5.52 -0.96 1.06
CA VAL A 11 5.75 -2.42 1.15
C VAL A 11 6.30 -2.95 -0.18
N VAL A 12 5.75 -2.50 -1.31
CA VAL A 12 6.28 -2.86 -2.64
C VAL A 12 7.76 -2.49 -2.78
N GLY A 13 8.14 -1.27 -2.39
CA GLY A 13 9.53 -0.82 -2.42
C GLY A 13 10.46 -1.69 -1.56
N LYS A 14 10.06 -2.00 -0.32
CA LYS A 14 10.82 -2.91 0.55
C LYS A 14 10.99 -4.30 -0.05
N LEU A 15 9.95 -4.84 -0.70
CA LEU A 15 10.03 -6.14 -1.36
C LEU A 15 11.02 -6.12 -2.53
N ALA A 16 11.05 -5.04 -3.31
CA ALA A 16 12.00 -4.84 -4.40
C ALA A 16 13.45 -4.73 -3.89
N GLU A 17 13.67 -4.05 -2.76
CA GLU A 17 15.00 -3.94 -2.13
C GLU A 17 15.56 -5.31 -1.69
N ILE A 18 14.72 -6.20 -1.14
CA ILE A 18 15.17 -7.52 -0.66
C ILE A 18 15.14 -8.61 -1.73
N SER A 19 14.49 -8.37 -2.88
CA SER A 19 14.28 -9.37 -3.93
C SER A 19 14.82 -8.88 -5.28
N PRO A 20 16.07 -9.25 -5.67
CA PRO A 20 16.69 -8.75 -6.90
C PRO A 20 16.00 -9.22 -8.18
N ARG A 21 15.14 -10.25 -8.10
CA ARG A 21 14.29 -10.72 -9.19
C ARG A 21 12.89 -10.93 -8.63
N LEU A 22 11.93 -10.16 -9.11
CA LEU A 22 10.57 -10.13 -8.58
C LEU A 22 9.56 -10.42 -9.68
N LEU A 23 8.70 -11.41 -9.47
CA LEU A 23 7.51 -11.64 -10.28
C LEU A 23 6.33 -10.98 -9.58
N ALA A 24 5.90 -9.83 -10.08
CA ALA A 24 4.75 -9.11 -9.54
C ALA A 24 3.46 -9.63 -10.18
N LEU A 25 2.48 -10.00 -9.36
CA LEU A 25 1.17 -10.47 -9.80
C LEU A 25 0.08 -9.54 -9.27
N GLY A 26 -1.05 -9.52 -9.96
CA GLY A 26 -2.28 -8.89 -9.47
C GLY A 26 -2.95 -9.73 -8.36
N GLY A 27 -4.24 -9.46 -8.12
CA GLY A 27 -5.03 -10.17 -7.13
C GLY A 27 -6.40 -9.51 -6.92
N GLY A 28 -7.02 -9.78 -5.77
CA GLY A 28 -8.28 -9.16 -5.39
C GLY A 28 -8.17 -7.63 -5.24
N GLY A 29 -9.22 -6.91 -5.65
CA GLY A 29 -9.25 -5.44 -5.68
C GLY A 29 -10.58 -4.95 -6.22
N TYR A 30 -11.58 -4.87 -5.35
CA TYR A 30 -12.99 -4.75 -5.74
C TYR A 30 -13.51 -3.31 -5.83
N ASP A 31 -12.62 -2.35 -5.63
CA ASP A 31 -12.85 -0.93 -5.91
C ASP A 31 -11.97 -0.57 -7.10
N LEU A 32 -12.59 -0.37 -8.27
CA LEU A 32 -11.89 -0.23 -9.54
C LEU A 32 -10.87 0.92 -9.52
N TYR A 33 -11.27 2.07 -8.99
CA TYR A 33 -10.42 3.26 -8.94
C TYR A 33 -9.24 3.06 -7.98
N LYS A 34 -9.49 2.49 -6.79
CA LYS A 34 -8.39 2.18 -5.85
C LYS A 34 -7.46 1.13 -6.40
N THR A 35 -7.98 0.08 -7.04
CA THR A 35 -7.16 -0.97 -7.66
C THR A 35 -6.28 -0.39 -8.75
N ALA A 36 -6.83 0.41 -9.66
CA ALA A 36 -6.08 1.05 -10.73
C ALA A 36 -4.93 1.91 -10.18
N ARG A 37 -5.21 2.81 -9.22
CA ARG A 37 -4.16 3.65 -8.61
C ARG A 37 -3.09 2.83 -7.91
N ASN A 38 -3.48 1.82 -7.13
CA ASN A 38 -2.53 0.95 -6.43
C ASN A 38 -1.59 0.25 -7.42
N TRP A 39 -2.13 -0.38 -8.47
CA TRP A 39 -1.29 -1.10 -9.44
C TRP A 39 -0.40 -0.17 -10.25
N THR A 40 -0.88 1.02 -10.62
CA THR A 40 -0.04 2.07 -11.23
C THR A 40 1.12 2.46 -10.31
N LEU A 41 0.87 2.65 -9.02
CA LEU A 41 1.91 3.00 -8.05
C LEU A 41 2.91 1.85 -7.83
N ALA A 42 2.45 0.60 -7.77
CA ALA A 42 3.34 -0.55 -7.70
C ALA A 42 4.26 -0.62 -8.93
N TRP A 43 3.70 -0.43 -10.12
CA TRP A 43 4.47 -0.40 -11.35
C TRP A 43 5.52 0.72 -11.32
N ALA A 44 5.14 1.94 -10.92
CA ALA A 44 6.07 3.06 -10.81
C ALA A 44 7.22 2.77 -9.83
N VAL A 45 6.91 2.28 -8.63
CA VAL A 45 7.90 1.92 -7.61
C VAL A 45 8.87 0.85 -8.12
N LEU A 46 8.36 -0.21 -8.75
CA LEU A 46 9.20 -1.29 -9.29
C LEU A 46 10.10 -0.84 -10.45
N ASN A 47 9.77 0.26 -11.13
CA ASN A 47 10.56 0.84 -12.21
C ASN A 47 11.40 2.06 -11.75
N GLY A 48 11.40 2.40 -10.46
CA GLY A 48 12.13 3.57 -9.95
C GLY A 48 11.60 4.91 -10.47
N LEU A 49 10.31 4.97 -10.82
CA LEU A 49 9.65 6.16 -11.34
C LEU A 49 8.87 6.85 -10.22
N GLU A 50 8.97 8.18 -10.17
CA GLU A 50 8.12 9.02 -9.32
C GLU A 50 6.92 9.49 -10.16
N PRO A 51 5.69 9.04 -9.86
CA PRO A 51 4.48 9.50 -10.55
C PRO A 51 4.33 11.01 -10.41
N ARG A 52 4.17 11.68 -11.55
CA ARG A 52 3.83 13.10 -11.59
C ARG A 52 2.36 13.22 -11.89
N ASP A 53 1.66 13.91 -11.01
CA ASP A 53 0.27 14.29 -11.25
C ASP A 53 0.27 15.67 -11.90
N GLU A 54 0.29 15.70 -13.24
CA GLU A 54 0.28 16.93 -14.01
C GLU A 54 -1.04 17.71 -13.88
N PHE A 55 -2.08 17.08 -13.32
CA PHE A 55 -3.39 17.67 -13.08
C PHE A 55 -3.67 17.92 -11.60
N ALA A 56 -2.72 17.61 -10.70
CA ALA A 56 -2.84 17.92 -9.27
C ALA A 56 -3.05 19.43 -9.08
N GLY A 57 -4.23 19.79 -8.59
CA GLY A 57 -4.63 21.19 -8.36
C GLY A 57 -5.18 21.93 -9.59
N VAL A 58 -5.30 21.29 -10.76
CA VAL A 58 -6.03 21.87 -11.90
C VAL A 58 -7.52 21.65 -11.72
N VAL A 59 -8.29 22.72 -11.93
CA VAL A 59 -9.72 22.88 -11.66
C VAL A 59 -10.56 21.86 -12.45
N GLY A 60 -10.68 20.64 -11.93
CA GLY A 60 -11.54 19.59 -12.48
C GLY A 60 -12.22 18.75 -11.40
N GLY A 61 -11.56 18.50 -10.27
CA GLY A 61 -12.07 17.62 -9.21
C GLY A 61 -13.38 18.06 -8.55
N MET A 62 -13.68 19.37 -8.52
CA MET A 62 -14.96 19.88 -7.98
C MET A 62 -16.15 19.73 -8.95
N MET A 63 -15.91 19.36 -10.21
CA MET A 63 -16.96 19.26 -11.24
C MET A 63 -17.55 17.84 -11.40
N PHE A 64 -16.89 16.81 -10.85
CA PHE A 64 -17.25 15.38 -11.09
C PHE A 64 -18.01 14.69 -9.95
N GLY A 65 -18.61 15.41 -9.00
CA GLY A 65 -19.43 14.79 -7.95
C GLY A 65 -18.61 13.89 -7.00
N PRO A 66 -19.14 12.75 -6.48
CA PRO A 66 -18.51 11.93 -5.43
C PRO A 66 -17.14 11.32 -5.80
N GLU A 67 -16.65 11.56 -7.01
CA GLU A 67 -15.34 11.16 -7.53
C GLU A 67 -14.22 12.15 -7.14
N THR A 68 -14.38 12.87 -6.03
CA THR A 68 -13.49 13.97 -5.61
C THR A 68 -12.02 13.53 -5.46
N ASP A 69 -11.79 12.28 -5.07
CA ASP A 69 -10.43 11.72 -4.95
C ASP A 69 -9.95 11.05 -6.26
N ALA A 70 -10.78 10.86 -7.29
CA ALA A 70 -10.37 10.18 -8.54
C ALA A 70 -9.27 10.94 -9.31
N GLY A 71 -9.18 12.25 -9.08
CA GLY A 71 -8.14 13.09 -9.65
C GLY A 71 -6.78 12.98 -8.96
N GLU A 72 -6.69 12.39 -7.76
CA GLU A 72 -5.42 12.25 -7.04
C GLU A 72 -4.89 10.81 -7.15
N ILE A 73 -3.62 10.64 -7.52
CA ILE A 73 -3.01 9.30 -7.56
C ILE A 73 -2.74 8.74 -6.15
N TYR A 74 -2.49 9.61 -5.18
CA TYR A 74 -2.16 9.25 -3.80
C TYR A 74 -3.38 9.40 -2.87
N ASP A 75 -3.53 8.46 -1.95
CA ASP A 75 -4.53 8.60 -0.88
C ASP A 75 -4.04 9.60 0.18
N LYS A 76 -4.99 10.24 0.86
CA LYS A 76 -4.70 11.05 2.05
C LYS A 76 -4.07 10.20 3.15
N LYS A 77 -3.13 10.80 3.91
CA LYS A 77 -2.50 10.13 5.05
C LYS A 77 -3.57 9.71 6.07
N PHE A 78 -3.60 8.42 6.38
CA PHE A 78 -4.49 7.85 7.38
C PHE A 78 -3.68 7.19 8.50
N VAL A 79 -4.07 7.44 9.76
CA VAL A 79 -3.44 6.84 10.93
C VAL A 79 -4.52 6.32 11.86
N THR A 80 -4.51 5.02 12.12
CA THR A 80 -5.35 4.41 13.16
C THR A 80 -4.84 4.81 14.54
N GLY A 81 -5.73 5.27 15.42
CA GLY A 81 -5.42 5.70 16.79
C GLY A 81 -6.14 4.89 17.88
N GLY A 82 -5.85 5.24 19.14
CA GLY A 82 -6.51 4.72 20.34
C GLY A 82 -6.47 3.19 20.49
N ARG A 83 -7.50 2.65 21.15
CA ARG A 83 -7.65 1.22 21.45
C ARG A 83 -7.51 0.32 20.23
N ALA A 84 -8.01 0.75 19.06
CA ALA A 84 -7.89 -0.02 17.83
C ALA A 84 -6.43 -0.22 17.42
N LYS A 85 -5.58 0.81 17.57
CA LYS A 85 -4.15 0.71 17.28
C LYS A 85 -3.44 -0.24 18.24
N GLU A 86 -3.78 -0.19 19.52
CA GLU A 86 -3.22 -1.07 20.56
C GLU A 86 -3.57 -2.53 20.29
N GLN A 87 -4.83 -2.83 19.96
CA GLN A 87 -5.27 -4.18 19.61
C GLN A 87 -4.57 -4.72 18.36
N ILE A 88 -4.42 -3.89 17.31
CA ILE A 88 -3.66 -4.26 16.12
C ILE A 88 -2.20 -4.58 16.48
N ARG A 89 -1.57 -3.77 17.34
CA ARG A 89 -0.18 -3.98 17.75
C ARG A 89 -0.01 -5.29 18.52
N GLN A 90 -0.89 -5.56 19.48
CA GLN A 90 -0.86 -6.82 20.24
C GLN A 90 -0.98 -8.04 19.31
N GLU A 91 -1.86 -7.97 18.31
CA GLU A 91 -2.03 -9.06 17.35
C GLU A 91 -0.81 -9.21 16.42
N VAL A 92 -0.22 -8.11 15.96
CA VAL A 92 1.02 -8.13 15.20
C VAL A 92 2.15 -8.78 16.00
N ASP A 93 2.32 -8.41 17.26
CA ASP A 93 3.37 -8.97 18.13
C ASP A 93 3.17 -10.48 18.34
N ARG A 94 1.92 -10.91 18.54
CA ARG A 94 1.55 -12.33 18.66
C ARG A 94 1.91 -13.12 17.40
N VAL A 95 1.56 -12.60 16.22
CA VAL A 95 1.83 -13.27 14.93
C VAL A 95 3.33 -13.29 14.64
N LEU A 96 4.05 -12.21 14.91
CA LEU A 96 5.51 -12.16 14.74
C LEU A 96 6.22 -13.17 15.64
N ALA A 97 5.78 -13.32 16.90
CA ALA A 97 6.31 -14.34 17.79
C ALA A 97 6.05 -15.76 17.25
N ALA A 98 4.85 -16.02 16.73
CA ALA A 98 4.53 -17.30 16.11
C ALA A 98 5.44 -17.59 14.90
N ILE A 99 5.60 -16.65 13.97
CA ILE A 99 6.46 -16.81 12.78
C ILE A 99 7.92 -17.07 13.19
N LYS A 100 8.45 -16.32 14.17
CA LYS A 100 9.82 -16.52 14.66
C LYS A 100 10.04 -17.89 15.29
N ASN A 101 9.01 -18.46 15.92
CA ASN A 101 9.14 -19.77 16.57
C ASN A 101 8.92 -20.94 15.60
N THR A 102 8.13 -20.76 14.54
CA THR A 102 7.72 -21.85 13.65
C THR A 102 8.39 -21.84 12.28
N VAL A 103 8.71 -20.66 11.74
CA VAL A 103 9.23 -20.51 10.37
C VAL A 103 10.75 -20.31 10.38
N PHE A 104 11.25 -19.42 11.22
CA PHE A 104 12.67 -19.02 11.22
C PHE A 104 13.65 -20.19 11.49
N PRO A 105 13.37 -21.11 12.45
CA PRO A 105 14.24 -22.26 12.68
C PRO A 105 14.39 -23.18 11.45
N ILE A 106 13.37 -23.24 10.58
CA ILE A 106 13.40 -24.04 9.35
C ILE A 106 14.37 -23.43 8.35
N HIS A 107 14.43 -22.10 8.27
CA HIS A 107 15.29 -21.38 7.32
C HIS A 107 16.69 -21.06 7.86
N ARG A 108 17.01 -21.46 9.10
CA ARG A 108 18.27 -21.15 9.81
C ARG A 108 18.57 -19.65 9.88
N ILE A 109 17.52 -18.84 10.06
CA ILE A 109 17.57 -17.39 10.29
C ILE A 109 17.12 -17.13 11.73
#